data_AF-A0A8S2G708-F1
#
_entry.id   AF-A0A8S2G708-F1
#
_cell.length_a   1.000
_cell.length_b   1.000
_cell.length_c   1.000
_cell.angle_alpha   90.00
_cell.angle_beta   90.00
_cell.angle_gamma   90.00
#
_symmetry.space_group_name_H-M   'P 1'
#
loop_
_entity.id
_entity.type
_entity.pdbx_description
1 polymer ?
#
loop_
_entity_poly.entity_id
_entity_poly.type
_entity_poly.pdbx_seq_one_letter_code
_entity_poly.pdbx_strand_id
1 'polypeptide(L)' 'LTSEQAHGVVAKRDFVNLTVKRFIDDVAVLGAQACLHPNAPPKDNCVRGENGPTAYIIEKIDNSNSKFTWILNVDLK' A
#
# COMPACT_ATOMS: atom_id res chain seq x y z
N LEU A 1 9.20 4.50 -2.21
CA LEU A 1 8.99 5.92 -2.52
C LEU A 1 10.15 6.67 -1.85
N THR A 2 11.17 7.05 -2.62
CA THR A 2 12.32 7.84 -2.13
C THR A 2 11.91 9.29 -1.95
N SER A 3 12.70 10.07 -1.21
CA SER A 3 12.52 11.51 -0.94
C SER A 3 12.40 12.41 -2.19
N GLU A 4 12.59 11.86 -3.39
CA GLU A 4 12.55 12.60 -4.65
C GLU A 4 11.14 12.93 -5.15
N GLN A 5 10.11 12.17 -4.77
CA GLN A 5 8.78 12.33 -5.38
C GLN A 5 8.01 13.57 -4.90
N ALA A 6 8.50 14.27 -3.86
CA ALA A 6 7.89 15.48 -3.33
C ALA A 6 8.88 16.65 -3.17
N HIS A 7 10.07 16.59 -3.77
CA HIS A 7 11.11 17.63 -3.65
C HIS A 7 11.41 18.06 -2.19
N GLY A 8 11.27 17.14 -1.22
CA GLY A 8 11.47 17.45 0.21
C GLY A 8 10.33 18.22 0.90
N VAL A 9 9.23 18.54 0.20
CA VAL A 9 8.05 19.23 0.78
C VAL A 9 7.28 18.30 1.74
N VAL A 10 7.35 16.99 1.50
CA VAL A 10 6.66 15.97 2.26
C VAL A 10 7.72 15.16 3.02
N ALA A 11 7.72 15.27 4.36
CA ALA A 11 8.57 14.49 5.25
C ALA A 11 8.49 12.97 4.99
N LYS A 12 9.51 12.21 5.42
CA LYS A 12 9.53 10.75 5.27
C LYS A 12 8.41 10.09 6.07
N ARG A 13 7.72 9.11 5.47
CA ARG A 13 6.74 8.25 6.14
C ARG A 13 7.20 6.79 6.19
N ASP A 14 6.80 6.08 7.24
CA ASP A 14 6.75 4.62 7.26
C ASP A 14 5.30 4.14 7.40
N PHE A 15 5.07 2.86 7.08
CA PHE A 15 3.74 2.24 7.16
C PHE A 15 3.89 0.82 7.72
N VAL A 16 2.92 0.41 8.53
CA VAL A 16 2.78 -0.97 9.02
C VAL A 16 1.40 -1.45 8.58
N ASN A 17 1.35 -2.46 7.72
CA ASN A 17 0.10 -2.95 7.13
C ASN A 17 -0.07 -4.45 7.33
N LEU A 18 -1.30 -4.86 7.60
CA LEU A 18 -1.74 -6.23 7.35
C LEU A 18 -2.04 -6.36 5.86
N THR A 19 -1.61 -7.46 5.23
CA THR A 19 -1.92 -7.73 3.82
C THR A 19 -2.62 -9.07 3.67
N VAL A 20 -3.52 -9.15 2.70
CA VAL A 20 -4.20 -10.37 2.30
C VAL A 20 -4.04 -10.54 0.80
N LYS A 21 -3.58 -11.72 0.39
CA LYS A 21 -3.50 -12.13 -1.02
C LYS A 21 -4.62 -13.11 -1.32
N ARG A 22 -5.34 -12.87 -2.40
CA ARG A 22 -6.36 -13.77 -2.93
C ARG A 22 -6.24 -13.87 -4.44
N PHE A 23 -6.48 -15.06 -4.95
CA PHE A 23 -6.66 -15.34 -6.37
C PHE A 23 -8.05 -15.91 -6.50
N ILE A 24 -8.90 -15.24 -7.26
CA ILE A 24 -10.30 -15.60 -7.49
C ILE A 24 -10.45 -15.61 -9.01
N ASP A 25 -10.59 -16.80 -9.58
CA ASP A 25 -10.60 -17.03 -11.02
C ASP A 25 -9.39 -16.35 -11.70
N ASP A 26 -9.67 -15.43 -12.62
CA ASP A 26 -8.69 -14.68 -13.41
C ASP A 26 -8.27 -13.35 -12.73
N VAL A 27 -8.58 -13.16 -11.44
CA VAL A 27 -8.30 -11.93 -10.69
C VAL A 27 -7.40 -12.20 -9.48
N ALA A 28 -6.27 -11.50 -9.41
CA ALA A 28 -5.40 -11.45 -8.24
C ALA A 28 -5.63 -10.16 -7.45
N VAL A 29 -5.86 -10.28 -6.14
CA VAL A 29 -6.07 -9.15 -5.23
C VAL A 29 -5.02 -9.18 -4.13
N LEU A 30 -4.33 -8.06 -3.95
CA LEU A 30 -3.54 -7.76 -2.75
C LEU A 30 -4.24 -6.64 -1.99
N GLY A 31 -5.05 -7.02 -1.01
CA GLY A 31 -5.65 -6.06 -0.08
C GLY A 31 -4.70 -5.72 1.06
N ALA A 32 -4.73 -4.49 1.54
CA ALA A 32 -3.99 -4.08 2.72
C ALA A 32 -4.75 -3.02 3.53
N GLN A 33 -4.40 -2.91 4.81
CA GLN A 33 -4.84 -1.86 5.69
C GLN A 33 -3.82 -1.68 6.81
N ALA A 34 -3.72 -0.47 7.38
CA ALA A 34 -2.87 -0.20 8.52
C ALA A 34 -3.18 -1.14 9.70
N CYS A 35 -2.14 -1.56 10.40
CA CYS A 35 -2.27 -2.31 11.65
C CYS A 35 -1.16 -1.91 12.63
N LEU A 36 -1.34 -2.29 13.89
CA LEU A 36 -0.29 -2.17 14.90
C LEU A 36 0.48 -3.48 15.00
N HIS A 37 1.81 -3.39 15.05
CA HIS A 37 2.68 -4.54 15.26
C HIS A 37 3.68 -4.22 16.38
N PRO A 38 3.73 -4.97 17.49
CA PRO A 38 4.59 -4.66 18.65
C PRO A 38 6.07 -4.51 18.31
N ASN A 39 6.56 -5.28 17.34
CA ASN A 39 7.97 -5.21 16.89
C ASN A 39 8.24 -4.11 15.84
N ALA A 40 7.24 -3.28 15.51
CA ALA A 40 7.37 -2.17 14.57
C ALA A 40 6.69 -0.89 15.12
N PRO A 41 7.13 -0.38 16.30
CA PRO A 41 6.62 0.87 16.84
C PRO A 41 6.96 2.07 15.91
N PRO A 42 6.25 3.20 16.03
CA PRO A 42 6.64 4.46 15.39
C PRO A 42 8.09 4.85 15.74
N LYS A 43 8.75 5.58 14.83
CA LYS A 43 10.14 6.04 15.00
C LYS A 43 10.19 7.55 14.87
N ASP A 44 11.03 8.21 15.66
CA ASP A 44 11.10 9.68 15.70
C ASP A 44 11.59 10.32 14.38
N ASN A 45 12.27 9.55 13.53
CA ASN A 45 12.82 10.03 12.27
C ASN A 45 11.88 9.86 11.05
N CYS A 46 10.63 9.42 11.25
CA CYS A 46 9.63 9.35 10.20
C CYS A 46 8.21 9.46 10.74
N VAL A 47 7.32 10.06 9.96
CA VAL A 47 5.90 10.13 10.26
C VAL A 47 5.28 8.74 10.03
N ARG A 48 4.52 8.20 11.00
CA ARG A 48 3.74 6.97 10.81
C ARG A 48 2.50 7.29 9.98
N GLY A 49 2.53 6.94 8.70
CA GLY A 49 1.36 7.03 7.83
C GLY A 49 0.42 5.85 8.06
N GLU A 50 -0.86 6.03 7.72
CA GLU A 50 -1.89 5.02 7.90
C GLU A 50 -2.65 4.80 6.59
N ASN A 51 -2.56 3.59 6.04
CA ASN A 51 -3.44 3.20 4.96
C ASN A 51 -4.82 2.84 5.52
N GLY A 52 -5.88 3.41 4.96
CA GLY A 52 -7.21 2.82 5.02
C GLY A 52 -7.28 1.55 4.17
N PRO A 53 -8.47 1.01 3.89
CA PRO A 53 -8.63 -0.08 2.93
C PRO A 53 -8.03 0.30 1.58
N THR A 54 -6.98 -0.41 1.18
CA THR A 54 -6.22 -0.18 -0.06
C THR A 54 -6.03 -1.51 -0.78
N ALA A 55 -5.94 -1.52 -2.10
CA ALA A 55 -5.78 -2.77 -2.85
C ALA A 55 -5.03 -2.58 -4.17
N TYR A 56 -4.26 -3.60 -4.53
CA TYR A 56 -3.90 -3.87 -5.91
C TYR A 56 -4.81 -4.97 -6.44
N ILE A 57 -5.39 -4.74 -7.61
CA ILE A 57 -6.22 -5.70 -8.32
C ILE A 57 -5.61 -5.89 -9.70
N ILE A 58 -5.27 -7.13 -10.04
CA ILE A 58 -4.74 -7.52 -11.33
C ILE A 58 -5.75 -8.47 -11.95
N GLU A 59 -6.41 -8.02 -13.02
CA GLU A 59 -7.41 -8.79 -13.76
C GLU A 59 -6.77 -9.26 -15.07
N LYS A 60 -6.82 -10.56 -15.36
CA LYS A 60 -6.38 -11.08 -16.66
C LYS A 60 -7.32 -10.55 -17.76
N ILE A 61 -6.75 -10.06 -18.86
CA ILE A 61 -7.51 -9.75 -20.08
C ILE A 61 -7.32 -10.89 -21.09
N ASP A 62 -6.06 -11.29 -21.33
CA ASP A 62 -5.69 -12.40 -22.19
C ASP A 62 -4.35 -13.02 -21.72
N ASN A 63 -3.70 -13.85 -22.54
CA ASN A 63 -2.45 -14.52 -22.17
C ASN A 63 -1.23 -13.59 -22.10
N SER A 64 -1.35 -12.35 -22.56
CA SER A 64 -0.29 -11.35 -22.61
C SER A 64 -0.64 -10.03 -21.92
N ASN A 65 -1.92 -9.78 -21.65
CA ASN A 65 -2.40 -8.51 -21.11
C ASN A 65 -3.15 -8.68 -19.78
N SER A 66 -2.99 -7.69 -18.92
CA SER A 66 -3.74 -7.57 -17.66
C SER A 66 -4.14 -6.13 -17.40
N LYS A 67 -5.21 -5.94 -16.66
CA LYS A 67 -5.62 -4.65 -16.13
C LYS A 67 -5.16 -4.54 -14.68
N PHE A 68 -4.37 -3.52 -14.39
CA PHE A 68 -3.95 -3.18 -13.03
C PHE A 68 -4.79 -2.02 -12.50
N THR A 69 -5.46 -2.24 -11.37
CA THR A 69 -6.17 -1.19 -10.63
C THR A 69 -5.53 -1.03 -9.26
N TRP A 70 -5.18 0.21 -8.90
CA TRP A 70 -4.72 0.55 -7.56
C TRP A 70 -5.74 1.45 -6.87
N ILE A 71 -6.37 0.92 -5.82
CA ILE A 71 -7.19 1.70 -4.89
C ILE A 71 -6.27 2.18 -3.79
N LEU A 72 -6.10 3.50 -3.64
CA LEU A 72 -5.27 4.10 -2.59
C LEU A 72 -6.12 4.97 -1.66
N ASN A 73 -6.20 4.55 -0.40
CA ASN A 73 -6.75 5.34 0.69
C ASN A 73 -5.66 5.48 1.77
N VAL A 74 -5.14 6.69 1.95
CA VAL A 74 -4.00 6.94 2.84
C VAL A 74 -4.15 8.26 3.58
N ASP A 75 -3.91 8.21 4.88
CA ASP A 75 -3.65 9.36 5.73
C ASP A 75 -2.13 9.47 5.92
N LEU A 76 -1.55 10.55 5.39
CA LEU A 76 -0.12 10.80 5.48
C LEU A 76 0.30 11.46 6.81
N LYS A 77 -0.68 11.86 7.63
CA LYS A 77 -0.57 12.79 8.76
C LYS A 77 0.02 14.15 8.36
#